data_AF-A0A7C5GT35-F1
#
_entry.id   AF-A0A7C5GT35-F1
#
_cell.length_a   1.000
_cell.length_b   1.000
_cell.length_c   1.000
_cell.angle_alpha   90.00
_cell.angle_beta   90.00
_cell.angle_gamma   90.00
#
_symmetry.space_group_name_H-M   'P 1'
#
loop_
_entity.id
_entity.type
_entity.pdbx_description
1 polymer ?
#
loop_
_entity_poly.entity_id
_entity_poly.type
_entity_poly.pdbx_seq_one_letter_code
_entity_poly.pdbx_strand_id
1 'polypeptide(L)'
;MRGIIGCFVLILVSAVSVYGHAILVDGDPADWVGIPGSEGTTVISRGEAIYVDYIGDDLGDGGDAPLADDNPEPYSYPTNPLFLGTEADILEWRCTTDISNDMIYFLIRVSYDEPWMPFIGICFDLDHIPGSGQRDCGNYSEVMVAPENAWEFIISIWNMQVTVRDQNWNVVPGATMNYFDTIHDVIEVGVNVSNWVPSPWGMTAYVTVYAGLQDFDNLRNVNYSASEWQGGGGYDDALSYHDPKVYDLCFCTPLQQNSDLSNYTNTSPTVLSATTVYPLNMTMLNIVDDEDEIVVDNISIYPNPFVDELSLNITNPYPVPVAIEFYDILGHRVLYENLGLTGAGERKISKSNMLPQGIYFYRISAGVKTLSGKIVKLR
;
A
#
# COMPACT_ATOMS: atom_id res chain seq x y z
N MET A 1 -54.90 0.66 28.85
CA MET A 1 -54.04 0.87 27.67
C MET A 1 -52.69 1.37 28.16
N ARG A 2 -51.67 0.51 28.14
CA ARG A 2 -50.29 0.88 28.48
C ARG A 2 -49.56 1.15 27.17
N GLY A 3 -49.04 2.38 27.00
CA GLY A 3 -48.23 2.76 25.85
C GLY A 3 -46.83 2.16 25.97
N ILE A 4 -46.37 1.53 24.89
CA ILE A 4 -45.01 1.04 24.74
C ILE A 4 -44.17 2.22 24.24
N ILE A 5 -43.20 2.65 25.04
CA ILE A 5 -42.15 3.58 24.63
C ILE A 5 -41.05 2.73 23.99
N GLY A 6 -40.94 2.79 22.66
CA GLY A 6 -39.84 2.17 21.93
C GLY A 6 -38.56 2.98 22.16
N CYS A 7 -37.56 2.35 22.77
CA CYS A 7 -36.23 2.91 22.92
C CYS A 7 -35.46 2.64 21.62
N PHE A 8 -35.17 3.68 20.85
CA PHE A 8 -34.25 3.59 19.72
C PHE A 8 -32.82 3.52 20.27
N VAL A 9 -32.18 2.38 20.08
CA VAL A 9 -30.73 2.23 20.31
C VAL A 9 -30.03 2.87 19.12
N LEU A 10 -29.39 4.01 19.35
CA LEU A 10 -28.47 4.63 18.41
C LEU A 10 -27.20 3.78 18.41
N ILE A 11 -26.97 3.00 17.35
CA ILE A 11 -25.67 2.34 17.14
C ILE A 11 -24.72 3.42 16.64
N LEU A 12 -23.90 3.96 17.54
CA LEU A 12 -22.72 4.72 17.16
C LEU A 12 -21.71 3.72 16.59
N VAL A 13 -21.61 3.68 15.26
CA VAL A 13 -20.49 3.05 14.57
C VAL A 13 -19.30 3.98 14.81
N SER A 14 -18.38 3.62 15.70
CA SER A 14 -17.10 4.31 15.79
C SER A 14 -16.34 4.02 14.49
N ALA A 15 -16.09 5.07 13.72
CA ALA A 15 -15.20 4.97 12.57
C ALA A 15 -13.83 4.54 13.07
N VAL A 16 -13.29 3.45 12.53
CA VAL A 16 -11.89 3.10 12.73
C VAL A 16 -11.09 4.19 12.02
N SER A 17 -10.38 5.00 12.79
CA SER A 17 -9.44 5.98 12.23
C SER A 17 -8.25 5.24 11.63
N VAL A 18 -7.84 5.67 10.45
CA VAL A 18 -6.74 5.15 9.64
C VAL A 18 -5.59 6.16 9.80
N TYR A 19 -4.40 5.71 10.20
CA TYR A 19 -3.29 6.59 10.58
C TYR A 19 -2.05 6.29 9.75
N GLY A 20 -1.54 7.24 8.97
CA GLY A 20 -0.21 7.13 8.37
C GLY A 20 0.88 7.04 9.45
N HIS A 21 2.01 6.45 9.09
CA HIS A 21 3.13 6.21 10.00
C HIS A 21 4.46 6.33 9.28
N ALA A 22 5.51 6.57 10.06
CA ALA A 22 6.87 6.55 9.54
C ALA A 22 7.31 5.12 9.21
N ILE A 23 8.03 4.98 8.10
CA ILE A 23 8.68 3.74 7.66
C ILE A 23 10.19 3.90 7.83
N LEU A 24 10.85 2.85 8.35
CA LEU A 24 12.30 2.75 8.24
C LEU A 24 12.60 2.15 6.86
N VAL A 25 13.16 2.97 5.96
CA VAL A 25 13.46 2.53 4.59
C VAL A 25 14.74 1.67 4.61
N ASP A 26 14.57 0.37 4.84
CA ASP A 26 15.65 -0.61 4.97
C ASP A 26 15.40 -1.95 4.25
N GLY A 27 14.29 -2.06 3.53
CA GLY A 27 13.89 -3.23 2.76
C GLY A 27 13.07 -4.25 3.54
N ASP A 28 12.77 -4.04 4.82
CA ASP A 28 11.95 -4.95 5.61
C ASP A 28 10.43 -4.70 5.38
N PRO A 29 9.72 -5.57 4.62
CA PRO A 29 8.28 -5.39 4.40
C PRO A 29 7.45 -5.51 5.69
N ALA A 30 8.03 -5.94 6.82
CA ALA A 30 7.33 -6.00 8.11
C ALA A 30 6.99 -4.61 8.69
N ASP A 31 7.65 -3.55 8.22
CA ASP A 31 7.32 -2.17 8.56
C ASP A 31 5.95 -1.72 7.99
N TRP A 32 5.47 -2.44 6.98
CA TRP A 32 4.19 -2.24 6.32
C TRP A 32 3.13 -3.16 6.94
N VAL A 33 2.34 -2.59 7.83
CA VAL A 33 1.41 -3.32 8.69
C VAL A 33 0.03 -3.48 8.07
N GLY A 34 -0.27 -2.73 7.01
CA GLY A 34 -1.55 -2.76 6.33
C GLY A 34 -1.86 -4.12 5.70
N ILE A 35 -3.15 -4.46 5.67
CA ILE A 35 -3.63 -5.73 5.13
C ILE A 35 -4.08 -5.48 3.68
N PRO A 36 -3.45 -6.14 2.69
CA PRO A 36 -3.80 -5.96 1.28
C PRO A 36 -5.20 -6.48 0.97
N GLY A 37 -5.79 -5.92 -0.09
CA GLY A 37 -7.08 -6.34 -0.64
C GLY A 37 -6.96 -7.56 -1.54
N SER A 38 -7.91 -7.70 -2.46
CA SER A 38 -7.80 -8.64 -3.59
C SER A 38 -7.11 -7.97 -4.77
N GLU A 39 -6.65 -8.78 -5.73
CA GLU A 39 -6.20 -8.36 -7.05
C GLU A 39 -7.12 -7.28 -7.67
N GLY A 40 -6.52 -6.25 -8.27
CA GLY A 40 -7.21 -5.14 -8.92
C GLY A 40 -7.97 -4.21 -7.99
N THR A 41 -7.69 -4.22 -6.68
CA THR A 41 -8.40 -3.38 -5.71
C THR A 41 -7.44 -2.54 -4.87
N THR A 42 -7.88 -1.31 -4.59
CA THR A 42 -7.25 -0.45 -3.58
C THR A 42 -8.03 -0.50 -2.28
N VAL A 43 -7.33 -0.72 -1.17
CA VAL A 43 -7.88 -0.65 0.18
C VAL A 43 -7.10 0.36 1.01
N ILE A 44 -7.77 0.92 2.00
CA ILE A 44 -7.11 1.67 3.06
C ILE A 44 -7.09 0.76 4.30
N SER A 45 -5.90 0.43 4.81
CA SER A 45 -5.74 -0.49 5.92
C SER A 45 -4.60 -0.06 6.82
N ARG A 46 -4.91 0.21 8.10
CA ARG A 46 -3.91 0.55 9.14
C ARG A 46 -2.96 1.68 8.75
N GLY A 47 -3.44 2.70 8.05
CA GLY A 47 -2.59 3.82 7.63
C GLY A 47 -2.08 3.77 6.21
N GLU A 48 -2.21 2.64 5.54
CA GLU A 48 -1.65 2.43 4.22
C GLU A 48 -2.77 2.41 3.19
N ALA A 49 -2.61 3.22 2.14
CA ALA A 49 -3.27 2.93 0.87
C ALA A 49 -2.53 1.78 0.20
N ILE A 50 -3.22 0.69 -0.09
CA ILE A 50 -2.64 -0.53 -0.65
C ILE A 50 -3.41 -0.91 -1.89
N TYR A 51 -2.74 -0.93 -3.02
CA TYR A 51 -3.23 -1.48 -4.28
C TYR A 51 -2.52 -2.79 -4.55
N VAL A 52 -3.29 -3.84 -4.85
CA VAL A 52 -2.79 -5.12 -5.31
C VAL A 52 -3.08 -5.17 -6.79
N ASP A 53 -2.03 -5.27 -7.60
CA ASP A 53 -2.19 -5.25 -9.05
C ASP A 53 -2.67 -6.59 -9.60
N TYR A 54 -3.03 -6.60 -10.89
CA TYR A 54 -3.22 -7.83 -11.63
C TYR A 54 -1.87 -8.52 -11.87
N ILE A 55 -1.86 -9.84 -11.82
CA ILE A 55 -0.61 -10.58 -12.01
C ILE A 55 -0.36 -10.76 -13.50
N GLY A 56 0.79 -10.27 -14.00
CA GLY A 56 1.29 -10.54 -15.34
C GLY A 56 0.50 -9.86 -16.46
N ASP A 57 -0.07 -8.68 -16.22
CA ASP A 57 -0.56 -7.79 -17.26
C ASP A 57 0.51 -6.81 -17.76
N ASP A 58 1.77 -7.00 -17.35
CA ASP A 58 2.99 -6.29 -17.69
C ASP A 58 3.48 -6.40 -19.16
N LEU A 59 2.56 -6.60 -20.12
CA LEU A 59 2.86 -6.80 -21.53
C LEU A 59 2.71 -5.52 -22.38
N GLY A 60 2.76 -4.35 -21.75
CA GLY A 60 2.76 -3.05 -22.41
C GLY A 60 1.50 -2.82 -23.26
N ASP A 61 1.70 -2.43 -24.53
CA ASP A 61 0.59 -2.16 -25.44
C ASP A 61 -0.27 -3.39 -25.75
N GLY A 62 0.18 -4.60 -25.44
CA GLY A 62 -0.58 -5.82 -25.69
C GLY A 62 -0.68 -6.20 -27.18
N GLY A 63 0.02 -5.48 -28.06
CA GLY A 63 0.16 -5.73 -29.50
C GLY A 63 -0.89 -5.06 -30.40
N ASP A 64 -0.47 -4.68 -31.62
CA ASP A 64 -1.27 -4.09 -32.70
C ASP A 64 -2.01 -2.81 -32.30
N ALA A 65 -1.25 -1.78 -31.91
CA ALA A 65 -1.74 -0.43 -31.77
C ALA A 65 -2.42 0.01 -33.08
N PRO A 66 -3.76 0.14 -33.13
CA PRO A 66 -4.51 0.08 -34.40
C PRO A 66 -4.21 1.20 -35.41
N LEU A 67 -3.50 2.23 -34.96
CA LEU A 67 -3.16 3.44 -35.70
C LEU A 67 -1.63 3.66 -35.80
N ALA A 68 -0.84 2.66 -35.43
CA ALA A 68 0.59 2.63 -35.62
C ALA A 68 0.97 1.49 -36.59
N ASP A 69 2.16 1.57 -37.19
CA ASP A 69 2.76 0.45 -37.93
C ASP A 69 3.69 -0.37 -36.99
N ASP A 70 3.16 -0.79 -35.85
CA ASP A 70 3.90 -1.50 -34.79
C ASP A 70 3.97 -3.01 -35.04
N ASN A 71 4.51 -3.75 -34.06
CA ASN A 71 4.48 -5.19 -34.09
C ASN A 71 3.08 -5.69 -33.70
N PRO A 72 2.49 -6.64 -34.45
CA PRO A 72 1.21 -7.23 -34.06
C PRO A 72 1.26 -8.08 -32.78
N GLU A 73 2.44 -8.37 -32.25
CA GLU A 73 2.65 -9.13 -31.01
C GLU A 73 2.83 -8.18 -29.82
N PRO A 74 2.34 -8.55 -28.62
CA PRO A 74 2.52 -7.77 -27.40
C PRO A 74 3.99 -7.57 -27.02
N TYR A 75 4.22 -6.68 -26.06
CA TYR A 75 5.57 -6.49 -25.56
C TYR A 75 6.15 -7.77 -24.97
N SER A 76 7.46 -7.87 -25.10
CA SER A 76 8.26 -8.95 -24.55
C SER A 76 9.52 -8.39 -23.91
N TYR A 77 9.93 -9.01 -22.81
CA TYR A 77 11.15 -8.62 -22.11
C TYR A 77 12.42 -8.95 -22.93
N PRO A 78 13.56 -8.32 -22.58
CA PRO A 78 14.84 -8.65 -23.19
C PRO A 78 15.19 -10.14 -23.03
N THR A 79 15.85 -10.70 -24.05
CA THR A 79 16.15 -12.13 -24.13
C THR A 79 17.38 -12.57 -23.33
N ASN A 80 18.15 -11.63 -22.77
CA ASN A 80 19.30 -11.98 -21.96
C ASN A 80 18.82 -12.65 -20.65
N PRO A 81 19.42 -13.77 -20.24
CA PRO A 81 18.99 -14.53 -19.06
C PRO A 81 19.19 -13.81 -17.73
N LEU A 82 19.79 -12.61 -17.71
CA LEU A 82 19.77 -11.73 -16.54
C LEU A 82 18.37 -11.16 -16.28
N PHE A 83 17.52 -11.04 -17.31
CA PHE A 83 16.14 -10.61 -17.14
C PHE A 83 15.26 -11.81 -16.78
N LEU A 84 14.55 -11.70 -15.67
CA LEU A 84 13.52 -12.62 -15.20
C LEU A 84 12.26 -12.56 -16.06
N GLY A 85 11.98 -11.39 -16.64
CA GLY A 85 10.75 -11.15 -17.39
C GLY A 85 9.59 -10.72 -16.50
N THR A 86 9.89 -10.03 -15.39
CA THR A 86 8.92 -9.58 -14.37
C THR A 86 9.32 -8.23 -13.76
N GLU A 87 10.42 -7.63 -14.20
CA GLU A 87 11.02 -6.47 -13.54
C GLU A 87 10.21 -5.19 -13.69
N ALA A 88 9.15 -5.22 -14.49
CA ALA A 88 8.18 -4.15 -14.58
C ALA A 88 6.77 -4.56 -14.12
N ASP A 89 6.55 -5.80 -13.69
CA ASP A 89 5.27 -6.31 -13.14
C ASP A 89 5.11 -5.84 -11.69
N ILE A 90 4.40 -4.73 -11.47
CA ILE A 90 4.07 -4.27 -10.12
C ILE A 90 3.04 -5.24 -9.56
N LEU A 91 3.35 -5.87 -8.43
CA LEU A 91 2.42 -6.79 -7.75
C LEU A 91 1.63 -6.10 -6.64
N GLU A 92 2.23 -5.09 -6.02
CA GLU A 92 1.63 -4.35 -4.92
C GLU A 92 2.24 -2.95 -4.85
N TRP A 93 1.38 -1.94 -4.74
CA TRP A 93 1.81 -0.58 -4.45
C TRP A 93 1.20 -0.13 -3.13
N ARG A 94 2.03 0.43 -2.25
CA ARG A 94 1.59 1.00 -0.97
C ARG A 94 2.01 2.44 -0.84
N CYS A 95 1.21 3.21 -0.10
CA CYS A 95 1.55 4.55 0.32
C CYS A 95 1.10 4.79 1.78
N THR A 96 1.99 5.36 2.58
CA THR A 96 1.71 5.89 3.92
C THR A 96 2.40 7.24 4.11
N THR A 97 2.08 7.98 5.17
CA THR A 97 2.54 9.35 5.37
C THR A 97 3.03 9.58 6.80
N ASP A 98 4.07 10.41 6.94
CA ASP A 98 4.47 11.00 8.21
C ASP A 98 4.48 12.53 8.05
N ILE A 99 3.32 13.13 8.29
CA ILE A 99 3.13 14.58 8.18
C ILE A 99 4.03 15.38 9.13
N SER A 100 4.41 14.80 10.28
CA SER A 100 5.25 15.51 11.26
C SER A 100 6.66 15.78 10.73
N ASN A 101 7.11 14.95 9.78
CA ASN A 101 8.40 15.07 9.11
C ASN A 101 8.28 15.44 7.63
N ASP A 102 7.08 15.82 7.16
CA ASP A 102 6.77 16.08 5.75
C ASP A 102 7.19 14.92 4.82
N MET A 103 6.93 13.67 5.21
CA MET A 103 7.33 12.49 4.44
C MET A 103 6.13 11.74 3.85
N ILE A 104 6.28 11.30 2.61
CA ILE A 104 5.45 10.26 2.00
C ILE A 104 6.35 9.04 1.78
N TYR A 105 5.85 7.86 2.12
CA TYR A 105 6.55 6.59 1.95
C TYR A 105 5.81 5.71 0.96
N PHE A 106 6.57 4.94 0.17
CA PHE A 106 6.05 3.94 -0.75
C PHE A 106 6.74 2.59 -0.54
N LEU A 107 5.96 1.52 -0.69
CA LEU A 107 6.48 0.18 -0.97
C LEU A 107 5.93 -0.24 -2.31
N ILE A 108 6.82 -0.67 -3.20
CA ILE A 108 6.49 -1.26 -4.49
C ILE A 108 7.00 -2.68 -4.47
N ARG A 109 6.11 -3.66 -4.55
CA ARG A 109 6.46 -5.07 -4.70
C ARG A 109 6.57 -5.37 -6.19
N VAL A 110 7.74 -5.81 -6.62
CA VAL A 110 8.06 -6.16 -8.01
C VAL A 110 9.20 -7.17 -7.95
N SER A 111 9.18 -8.20 -8.79
CA SER A 111 10.21 -9.24 -8.76
C SER A 111 11.35 -8.92 -9.73
N TYR A 112 12.57 -8.82 -9.19
CA TYR A 112 13.78 -8.44 -9.94
C TYR A 112 15.04 -8.97 -9.26
N ASP A 113 16.04 -9.32 -10.08
CA ASP A 113 17.33 -9.84 -9.58
C ASP A 113 18.38 -8.74 -9.38
N GLU A 114 18.27 -7.63 -10.10
CA GLU A 114 19.25 -6.55 -10.06
C GLU A 114 18.59 -5.17 -9.89
N PRO A 115 19.03 -4.34 -8.92
CA PRO A 115 18.42 -3.03 -8.64
C PRO A 115 18.42 -2.03 -9.81
N TRP A 116 19.26 -2.26 -10.83
CA TRP A 116 19.31 -1.41 -12.01
C TRP A 116 18.21 -1.71 -13.02
N MET A 117 17.46 -2.81 -12.91
CA MET A 117 16.48 -3.23 -13.92
C MET A 117 15.14 -2.46 -13.88
N PRO A 118 14.45 -2.33 -12.73
CA PRO A 118 13.16 -1.66 -12.70
C PRO A 118 13.29 -0.14 -12.82
N PHE A 119 12.36 0.46 -13.54
CA PHE A 119 12.04 1.88 -13.51
C PHE A 119 10.59 2.06 -13.07
N ILE A 120 10.35 2.88 -12.03
CA ILE A 120 9.00 3.22 -11.57
C ILE A 120 8.82 4.74 -11.64
N GLY A 121 7.71 5.18 -12.23
CA GLY A 121 7.27 6.57 -12.20
C GLY A 121 5.98 6.73 -11.42
N ILE A 122 5.90 7.81 -10.61
CA ILE A 122 4.72 8.15 -9.82
C ILE A 122 4.39 9.63 -10.03
N CYS A 123 3.31 9.91 -10.75
CA CYS A 123 2.81 11.27 -10.98
C CYS A 123 1.80 11.67 -9.90
N PHE A 124 1.90 12.90 -9.41
CA PHE A 124 0.99 13.52 -8.45
C PHE A 124 0.34 14.76 -9.07
N ASP A 125 -0.94 14.63 -9.41
CA ASP A 125 -1.85 15.76 -9.66
C ASP A 125 -2.50 16.17 -8.33
N LEU A 126 -2.29 17.43 -7.93
CA LEU A 126 -2.70 17.96 -6.63
C LEU A 126 -3.91 18.89 -6.72
N ASP A 127 -4.20 19.45 -7.89
CA ASP A 127 -5.30 20.41 -8.06
C ASP A 127 -6.49 19.84 -8.85
N HIS A 128 -6.27 18.77 -9.62
CA HIS A 128 -7.25 18.08 -10.45
C HIS A 128 -8.00 19.00 -11.41
N ILE A 129 -7.29 20.00 -11.94
CA ILE A 129 -7.80 20.94 -12.92
C ILE A 129 -7.30 20.51 -14.30
N PRO A 130 -8.20 20.24 -15.27
CA PRO A 130 -7.78 19.79 -16.59
C PRO A 130 -6.75 20.71 -17.26
N GLY A 131 -5.53 20.20 -17.46
CA GLY A 131 -4.42 20.89 -18.12
C GLY A 131 -3.69 21.96 -17.29
N SER A 132 -3.86 21.98 -15.96
CA SER A 132 -3.10 22.87 -15.05
C SER A 132 -1.62 22.51 -14.95
N GLY A 133 -1.32 21.21 -14.98
CA GLY A 133 0.01 20.64 -14.79
C GLY A 133 0.73 20.15 -16.06
N GLN A 134 1.74 19.30 -15.84
CA GLN A 134 2.44 18.56 -16.89
C GLN A 134 1.65 17.30 -17.29
N ARG A 135 1.78 16.86 -18.54
CA ARG A 135 1.13 15.66 -19.04
C ARG A 135 2.08 14.56 -19.46
N ASP A 136 3.27 14.91 -19.93
CA ASP A 136 4.30 13.93 -20.28
C ASP A 136 4.80 13.23 -19.01
N CYS A 137 4.80 11.90 -18.96
CA CYS A 137 5.31 11.13 -17.81
C CYS A 137 6.85 11.12 -17.73
N GLY A 138 7.56 11.71 -18.68
CA GLY A 138 9.00 11.95 -18.58
C GLY A 138 9.85 10.70 -18.76
N ASN A 139 11.17 10.88 -18.59
CA ASN A 139 12.18 9.81 -18.70
C ASN A 139 12.07 9.00 -20.01
N TYR A 140 11.62 9.64 -21.09
CA TYR A 140 11.31 9.04 -22.39
C TYR A 140 10.35 7.85 -22.30
N SER A 141 9.38 7.90 -21.38
CA SER A 141 8.32 6.89 -21.26
C SER A 141 7.45 6.82 -22.52
N GLU A 142 7.37 7.90 -23.30
CA GLU A 142 6.43 8.06 -24.42
C GLU A 142 4.96 7.83 -23.99
N VAL A 143 4.67 8.18 -22.73
CA VAL A 143 3.35 8.13 -22.12
C VAL A 143 2.95 9.54 -21.70
N MET A 144 1.72 9.92 -22.00
CA MET A 144 1.09 11.11 -21.46
C MET A 144 -0.13 10.74 -20.60
N VAL A 145 -0.39 11.49 -19.54
CA VAL A 145 -1.68 11.41 -18.83
C VAL A 145 -2.77 12.21 -19.56
N ALA A 146 -4.03 11.82 -19.36
CA ALA A 146 -5.19 12.62 -19.76
C ALA A 146 -5.10 14.05 -19.17
N PRO A 147 -5.66 15.08 -19.83
CA PRO A 147 -5.65 16.45 -19.31
C PRO A 147 -6.19 16.58 -17.89
N GLU A 148 -7.19 15.79 -17.52
CA GLU A 148 -7.81 15.75 -16.19
C GLU A 148 -6.84 15.37 -15.08
N ASN A 149 -5.77 14.62 -15.40
CA ASN A 149 -4.78 14.12 -14.45
C ASN A 149 -3.42 14.82 -14.64
N ALA A 150 -3.41 16.02 -15.24
CA ALA A 150 -2.20 16.79 -15.44
C ALA A 150 -1.52 17.05 -14.09
N TRP A 151 -0.26 16.64 -13.95
CA TRP A 151 0.41 16.51 -12.66
C TRP A 151 1.29 17.71 -12.31
N GLU A 152 1.44 17.99 -11.02
CA GLU A 152 2.36 19.03 -10.50
C GLU A 152 3.74 18.46 -10.16
N PHE A 153 3.80 17.20 -9.73
CA PHE A 153 5.02 16.52 -9.36
C PHE A 153 5.12 15.12 -9.95
N ILE A 154 6.34 14.70 -10.25
CA ILE A 154 6.66 13.32 -10.60
C ILE A 154 7.84 12.82 -9.77
N ILE A 155 7.73 11.57 -9.32
CA ILE A 155 8.78 10.83 -8.64
C ILE A 155 9.28 9.75 -9.59
N SER A 156 10.56 9.79 -9.95
CA SER A 156 11.22 8.77 -10.78
C SER A 156 12.15 7.93 -9.89
N ILE A 157 11.96 6.61 -9.91
CA ILE A 157 12.67 5.64 -9.08
C ILE A 157 13.39 4.65 -10.01
N TRP A 158 14.72 4.57 -9.91
CA TRP A 158 15.52 3.74 -10.80
C TRP A 158 16.93 3.53 -10.25
N ASN A 159 17.53 2.35 -10.42
CA ASN A 159 18.94 2.08 -10.07
C ASN A 159 19.37 2.64 -8.70
N MET A 160 18.57 2.41 -7.65
CA MET A 160 18.82 2.93 -6.30
C MET A 160 18.89 4.47 -6.22
N GLN A 161 18.17 5.15 -7.10
CA GLN A 161 18.00 6.60 -7.14
C GLN A 161 16.52 6.95 -7.07
N VAL A 162 16.24 8.11 -6.45
CA VAL A 162 14.90 8.71 -6.40
C VAL A 162 15.06 10.18 -6.72
N THR A 163 14.39 10.63 -7.78
CA THR A 163 14.38 12.04 -8.19
C THR A 163 12.95 12.55 -8.20
N VAL A 164 12.73 13.73 -7.63
CA VAL A 164 11.44 14.42 -7.68
C VAL A 164 11.56 15.62 -8.60
N ARG A 165 10.63 15.79 -9.53
CA ARG A 165 10.56 16.97 -10.42
C ARG A 165 9.21 17.63 -10.34
N ASP A 166 9.19 18.95 -10.52
CA ASP A 166 7.97 19.71 -10.74
C ASP A 166 7.50 19.61 -12.20
N GLN A 167 6.30 20.11 -12.49
CA GLN A 167 5.71 20.19 -13.83
C GLN A 167 6.58 20.91 -14.89
N ASN A 168 7.57 21.70 -14.46
CA ASN A 168 8.53 22.38 -15.34
C ASN A 168 9.86 21.63 -15.47
N TRP A 169 9.92 20.38 -15.01
CA TRP A 169 11.10 19.51 -15.00
C TRP A 169 12.23 19.96 -14.08
N ASN A 170 12.00 20.92 -13.18
CA ASN A 170 12.99 21.31 -12.19
C ASN A 170 13.05 20.24 -11.10
N VAL A 171 14.28 19.87 -10.68
CA VAL A 171 14.45 19.00 -9.53
C VAL A 171 13.97 19.73 -8.27
N VAL A 172 13.05 19.11 -7.54
CA VAL A 172 12.51 19.64 -6.29
C VAL A 172 13.46 19.27 -5.15
N PRO A 173 13.98 20.23 -4.37
CA PRO A 173 14.82 19.92 -3.22
C PRO A 173 14.06 19.15 -2.14
N GLY A 174 14.68 18.14 -1.56
CA GLY A 174 14.12 17.34 -0.48
C GLY A 174 15.02 16.15 -0.18
N ALA A 175 14.94 15.64 1.05
CA ALA A 175 15.56 14.36 1.35
C ALA A 175 14.77 13.25 0.64
N THR A 176 15.48 12.32 0.02
CA THR A 176 14.91 11.07 -0.50
C THR A 176 15.64 9.89 0.12
N MET A 177 14.91 8.79 0.32
CA MET A 177 15.42 7.52 0.82
C MET A 177 14.99 6.44 -0.14
N ASN A 178 15.82 5.41 -0.32
CA ASN A 178 15.42 4.23 -1.06
C ASN A 178 16.16 2.99 -0.56
N TYR A 179 15.50 1.86 -0.71
CA TYR A 179 16.09 0.55 -0.55
C TYR A 179 15.51 -0.39 -1.61
N PHE A 180 16.39 -1.09 -2.33
CA PHE A 180 16.02 -2.08 -3.33
C PHE A 180 16.40 -3.45 -2.78
N ASP A 181 15.42 -4.21 -2.30
CA ASP A 181 15.61 -5.53 -1.74
C ASP A 181 15.18 -6.62 -2.74
N THR A 182 16.17 -7.22 -3.40
CA THR A 182 15.96 -8.33 -4.35
C THR A 182 15.62 -9.65 -3.66
N ILE A 183 15.79 -9.77 -2.34
CA ILE A 183 15.46 -11.00 -1.59
C ILE A 183 13.97 -11.04 -1.25
N HIS A 184 13.39 -9.87 -0.96
CA HIS A 184 11.98 -9.73 -0.60
C HIS A 184 11.10 -9.21 -1.74
N ASP A 185 11.67 -8.96 -2.92
CA ASP A 185 11.00 -8.40 -4.10
C ASP A 185 10.32 -7.05 -3.78
N VAL A 186 11.01 -6.17 -3.06
CA VAL A 186 10.45 -4.86 -2.65
C VAL A 186 11.41 -3.71 -2.90
N ILE A 187 10.83 -2.61 -3.36
CA ILE A 187 11.45 -1.29 -3.42
C ILE A 187 10.74 -0.40 -2.41
N GLU A 188 11.49 0.08 -1.42
CA GLU A 188 10.98 1.07 -0.47
C GLU A 188 11.52 2.44 -0.83
N VAL A 189 10.66 3.46 -0.72
CA VAL A 189 11.01 4.85 -1.01
C VAL A 189 10.42 5.77 0.04
N GLY A 190 11.20 6.74 0.48
CA GLY A 190 10.74 7.87 1.28
C GLY A 190 11.03 9.18 0.56
N VAL A 191 10.04 10.07 0.48
CA VAL A 191 10.18 11.39 -0.16
C VAL A 191 9.75 12.48 0.80
N ASN A 192 10.65 13.43 1.05
CA ASN A 192 10.30 14.65 1.77
C ASN A 192 9.60 15.65 0.84
N VAL A 193 8.39 16.06 1.21
CA VAL A 193 7.51 16.93 0.41
C VAL A 193 7.42 18.36 0.93
N SER A 194 8.28 18.76 1.87
CA SER A 194 8.24 20.10 2.49
C SER A 194 8.43 21.26 1.50
N ASN A 195 9.05 21.00 0.33
CA ASN A 195 9.25 22.00 -0.73
C ASN A 195 8.22 21.90 -1.87
N TRP A 196 7.21 21.04 -1.75
CA TRP A 196 6.15 20.94 -2.76
C TRP A 196 5.23 22.15 -2.67
N VAL A 197 5.00 22.82 -3.80
CA VAL A 197 4.06 23.93 -3.94
C VAL A 197 3.15 23.65 -5.15
N PRO A 198 1.86 23.36 -4.94
CA PRO A 198 1.18 23.27 -3.64
C PRO A 198 1.66 22.08 -2.79
N SER A 199 1.48 22.17 -1.46
CA SER A 199 1.75 21.06 -0.55
C SER A 199 0.67 19.98 -0.73
N PRO A 200 1.01 18.68 -0.70
CA PRO A 200 0.02 17.61 -0.88
C PRO A 200 -0.88 17.38 0.35
N TRP A 201 -0.62 18.07 1.47
CA TRP A 201 -1.34 17.84 2.71
C TRP A 201 -2.75 18.44 2.71
N GLY A 202 -3.71 17.72 3.28
CA GLY A 202 -5.08 18.20 3.46
C GLY A 202 -5.95 18.21 2.20
N MET A 203 -5.51 17.53 1.13
CA MET A 203 -6.21 17.44 -0.16
C MET A 203 -6.30 15.99 -0.64
N THR A 204 -6.91 15.79 -1.81
CA THR A 204 -6.85 14.53 -2.54
C THR A 204 -5.84 14.69 -3.65
N ALA A 205 -4.79 13.87 -3.64
CA ALA A 205 -3.85 13.76 -4.75
C ALA A 205 -4.35 12.69 -5.71
N TYR A 206 -4.23 12.93 -7.01
CA TYR A 206 -4.58 11.98 -8.05
C TYR A 206 -3.28 11.38 -8.56
N VAL A 207 -3.09 10.09 -8.25
CA VAL A 207 -1.80 9.41 -8.40
C VAL A 207 -1.85 8.45 -9.58
N THR A 208 -0.93 8.63 -10.52
CA THR A 208 -0.71 7.68 -11.63
C THR A 208 0.63 6.98 -11.38
N VAL A 209 0.67 5.65 -11.50
CA VAL A 209 1.89 4.85 -11.33
C VAL A 209 2.08 3.99 -12.56
N TYR A 210 3.32 3.92 -13.04
CA TYR A 210 3.70 3.11 -14.18
C TYR A 210 5.09 2.51 -13.99
N ALA A 211 5.33 1.40 -14.66
CA ALA A 211 6.62 0.70 -14.62
C ALA A 211 7.14 0.35 -16.01
N GLY A 212 8.45 0.26 -16.10
CA GLY A 212 9.16 -0.25 -17.26
C GLY A 212 10.57 -0.66 -16.89
N LEU A 213 11.39 -0.93 -17.90
CA LEU A 213 12.78 -1.29 -17.71
C LEU A 213 13.66 -0.05 -17.77
N GLN A 214 14.72 -0.02 -16.98
CA GLN A 214 15.62 1.13 -16.87
C GLN A 214 16.75 1.09 -17.91
N ASP A 215 17.15 2.28 -18.37
CA ASP A 215 18.36 2.52 -19.14
C ASP A 215 18.97 3.91 -18.83
N PHE A 216 20.09 3.93 -18.10
CA PHE A 216 20.88 5.10 -17.67
C PHE A 216 20.19 6.31 -16.99
N ASP A 217 18.89 6.22 -16.69
CA ASP A 217 17.99 7.20 -16.03
C ASP A 217 16.66 7.35 -16.78
N ASN A 218 16.49 6.65 -17.90
CA ASN A 218 15.31 6.66 -18.74
C ASN A 218 14.64 5.28 -18.76
N LEU A 219 13.45 5.22 -19.36
CA LEU A 219 12.87 3.95 -19.74
C LEU A 219 13.59 3.43 -20.98
N ARG A 220 13.95 2.15 -20.92
CA ARG A 220 14.60 1.36 -21.96
C ARG A 220 13.67 1.22 -23.15
N ASN A 221 14.21 1.39 -24.35
CA ASN A 221 13.45 1.19 -25.58
C ASN A 221 12.87 -0.22 -25.69
N VAL A 222 11.69 -0.28 -26.30
CA VAL A 222 11.04 -1.50 -26.75
C VAL A 222 11.15 -1.53 -28.26
N ASN A 223 11.97 -2.43 -28.78
CA ASN A 223 12.20 -2.51 -30.21
C ASN A 223 11.06 -3.28 -30.89
N TYR A 224 11.00 -3.22 -32.22
CA TYR A 224 10.16 -4.12 -33.01
C TYR A 224 10.36 -5.61 -32.65
N SER A 225 11.60 -6.04 -32.41
CA SER A 225 11.91 -7.41 -31.97
C SER A 225 12.84 -7.38 -30.78
N ALA A 226 12.57 -8.25 -29.81
CA ALA A 226 13.39 -8.35 -28.61
C ALA A 226 14.84 -8.70 -28.95
N SER A 227 15.76 -8.08 -28.24
CA SER A 227 17.20 -8.35 -28.32
C SER A 227 17.68 -8.87 -26.97
N GLU A 228 18.99 -9.08 -26.79
CA GLU A 228 19.54 -9.39 -25.47
C GLU A 228 19.23 -8.28 -24.44
N TRP A 229 19.18 -7.02 -24.87
CA TRP A 229 19.16 -5.88 -23.96
C TRP A 229 17.99 -4.92 -24.20
N GLN A 230 17.09 -5.22 -25.12
CA GLN A 230 15.88 -4.45 -25.35
C GLN A 230 14.69 -5.40 -25.45
N GLY A 231 13.54 -4.95 -24.97
CA GLY A 231 12.29 -5.66 -25.20
C GLY A 231 11.88 -5.63 -26.66
N GLY A 232 10.90 -6.46 -26.99
CA GLY A 232 10.28 -6.56 -28.31
C GLY A 232 8.81 -6.14 -28.27
N GLY A 233 8.18 -5.96 -29.43
CA GLY A 233 6.74 -5.66 -29.54
C GLY A 233 6.43 -4.20 -29.87
N GLY A 234 7.41 -3.31 -29.73
CA GLY A 234 7.27 -1.90 -30.09
C GLY A 234 7.43 -1.66 -31.59
N TYR A 235 7.90 -0.46 -31.90
CA TYR A 235 8.03 0.01 -33.28
C TYR A 235 9.47 -0.19 -33.82
N ASP A 236 9.68 -0.10 -35.15
CA ASP A 236 11.03 0.05 -35.72
C ASP A 236 11.52 1.50 -35.52
N ASP A 237 12.35 1.74 -34.50
CA ASP A 237 12.97 3.02 -34.10
C ASP A 237 13.52 3.90 -35.27
N ALA A 238 13.67 3.33 -36.47
CA ALA A 238 13.99 4.08 -37.68
C ALA A 238 12.83 4.95 -38.24
N LEU A 239 11.55 4.68 -37.89
CA LEU A 239 10.39 5.36 -38.50
C LEU A 239 9.38 5.98 -37.50
N SER A 240 9.40 5.62 -36.21
CA SER A 240 8.57 6.25 -35.16
C SER A 240 9.28 6.24 -33.80
N TYR A 241 8.87 7.15 -32.91
CA TYR A 241 9.45 7.37 -31.57
C TYR A 241 8.36 7.44 -30.48
N HIS A 242 7.21 6.79 -30.69
CA HIS A 242 6.00 7.09 -29.92
C HIS A 242 5.32 5.87 -29.31
N ASP A 243 5.86 4.67 -29.53
CA ASP A 243 5.47 3.50 -28.76
C ASP A 243 5.87 3.71 -27.29
N PRO A 244 4.97 3.41 -26.34
CA PRO A 244 5.25 3.59 -24.93
C PRO A 244 6.39 2.65 -24.51
N LYS A 245 7.22 3.07 -23.55
CA LYS A 245 8.26 2.20 -22.97
C LYS A 245 7.84 1.60 -21.63
N VAL A 246 6.54 1.68 -21.37
CA VAL A 246 5.87 1.23 -20.15
C VAL A 246 5.31 -0.16 -20.39
N TYR A 247 5.57 -1.05 -19.45
CA TYR A 247 5.11 -2.43 -19.46
C TYR A 247 3.85 -2.57 -18.62
N ASP A 248 3.73 -1.77 -17.56
CA ASP A 248 2.70 -1.93 -16.54
C ASP A 248 2.18 -0.61 -15.96
N LEU A 249 0.91 -0.59 -15.57
CA LEU A 249 0.16 0.54 -15.00
C LEU A 249 -0.69 0.09 -13.80
N CYS A 250 -0.46 0.71 -12.65
CA CYS A 250 -1.37 0.53 -11.54
C CYS A 250 -2.74 1.20 -11.78
N PHE A 251 -3.72 0.79 -10.98
CA PHE A 251 -5.04 1.42 -10.84
C PHE A 251 -5.91 1.35 -12.10
N CYS A 252 -5.63 0.39 -12.97
CA CYS A 252 -6.46 0.09 -14.11
C CYS A 252 -6.76 -1.41 -14.17
N THR A 253 -7.56 -1.83 -15.14
CA THR A 253 -7.79 -3.27 -15.38
C THR A 253 -6.90 -3.69 -16.54
N PRO A 254 -6.60 -4.98 -16.74
CA PRO A 254 -5.76 -5.42 -17.86
C PRO A 254 -6.31 -4.99 -19.23
N LEU A 255 -7.65 -4.91 -19.35
CA LEU A 255 -8.31 -4.40 -20.56
C LEU A 255 -8.10 -2.88 -20.73
N GLN A 256 -8.09 -2.13 -19.64
CA GLN A 256 -7.84 -0.69 -19.67
C GLN A 256 -6.35 -0.42 -19.93
N GLN A 257 -5.44 -1.16 -19.32
CA GLN A 257 -4.00 -1.13 -19.58
C GLN A 257 -3.70 -1.25 -21.06
N ASN A 258 -4.17 -2.35 -21.67
CA ASN A 258 -4.01 -2.60 -23.09
C ASN A 258 -4.58 -1.43 -23.91
N SER A 259 -5.80 -0.96 -23.61
CA SER A 259 -6.38 0.19 -24.30
C SER A 259 -5.60 1.50 -24.12
N ASP A 260 -4.98 1.71 -22.96
CA ASP A 260 -4.24 2.92 -22.61
C ASP A 260 -2.81 2.90 -23.16
N LEU A 261 -2.23 1.72 -23.38
CA LEU A 261 -0.90 1.56 -23.93
C LEU A 261 -0.91 1.29 -25.44
N SER A 262 -2.02 0.85 -26.04
CA SER A 262 -2.18 0.66 -27.50
C SER A 262 -2.70 1.88 -28.28
N ASN A 263 -2.97 3.02 -27.62
CA ASN A 263 -3.63 4.15 -28.29
C ASN A 263 -2.69 5.17 -28.95
N TYR A 264 -1.40 4.89 -28.96
CA TYR A 264 -0.41 5.69 -29.68
C TYR A 264 -0.59 5.60 -31.20
N THR A 265 0.11 6.47 -31.90
CA THR A 265 0.18 6.48 -33.38
C THR A 265 1.62 6.66 -33.80
N ASN A 266 1.91 6.51 -35.09
CA ASN A 266 3.23 6.81 -35.66
C ASN A 266 3.74 8.25 -35.38
N THR A 267 2.88 9.16 -34.92
CA THR A 267 3.17 10.59 -34.75
C THR A 267 2.78 11.16 -33.39
N SER A 268 2.29 10.33 -32.46
CA SER A 268 1.83 10.80 -31.16
C SER A 268 1.94 9.70 -30.12
N PRO A 269 2.43 10.02 -28.91
CA PRO A 269 2.56 9.06 -27.83
C PRO A 269 1.20 8.59 -27.33
N THR A 270 1.22 7.54 -26.52
CA THR A 270 0.00 7.04 -25.89
C THR A 270 -0.50 8.03 -24.84
N VAL A 271 -1.82 8.11 -24.67
CA VAL A 271 -2.47 8.94 -23.65
C VAL A 271 -3.27 8.04 -22.71
N LEU A 272 -2.85 7.95 -21.46
CA LEU A 272 -3.56 7.23 -20.42
C LEU A 272 -4.93 7.86 -20.18
N SER A 273 -5.94 7.03 -19.95
CA SER A 273 -7.28 7.48 -19.65
C SER A 273 -7.34 8.27 -18.33
N ALA A 274 -8.33 9.16 -18.20
CA ALA A 274 -8.57 9.88 -16.95
C ALA A 274 -8.90 8.93 -15.77
N THR A 275 -9.20 7.66 -16.05
CA THR A 275 -9.54 6.62 -15.06
C THR A 275 -8.36 5.77 -14.61
N THR A 276 -7.21 5.84 -15.28
CA THR A 276 -5.96 5.16 -14.86
C THR A 276 -5.25 6.05 -13.82
N VAL A 277 -5.89 6.17 -12.66
CA VAL A 277 -5.45 7.05 -11.58
C VAL A 277 -6.11 6.63 -10.27
N TYR A 278 -5.43 6.82 -9.15
CA TYR A 278 -6.01 6.66 -7.83
C TYR A 278 -6.19 7.99 -7.10
N PRO A 279 -7.41 8.35 -6.68
CA PRO A 279 -7.65 9.51 -5.82
C PRO A 279 -7.20 9.20 -4.39
N LEU A 280 -5.94 9.47 -4.10
CA LEU A 280 -5.31 9.32 -2.80
C LEU A 280 -5.71 10.46 -1.86
N ASN A 281 -6.59 10.16 -0.90
CA ASN A 281 -6.99 11.13 0.11
C ASN A 281 -5.88 11.33 1.15
N MET A 282 -5.07 12.38 0.96
CA MET A 282 -3.97 12.73 1.85
C MET A 282 -4.45 13.19 3.23
N THR A 283 -5.73 13.52 3.42
CA THR A 283 -6.28 13.76 4.76
C THR A 283 -6.53 12.44 5.50
N MET A 284 -7.03 11.40 4.82
CA MET A 284 -7.33 10.10 5.45
C MET A 284 -6.07 9.35 5.87
N LEU A 285 -4.95 9.56 5.19
CA LEU A 285 -3.65 9.05 5.64
C LEU A 285 -3.08 9.86 6.83
N ASN A 286 -3.71 10.98 7.20
CA ASN A 286 -3.18 11.95 8.16
C ASN A 286 -4.09 12.27 9.34
N ILE A 287 -5.22 11.57 9.55
CA ILE A 287 -6.01 11.81 10.77
C ILE A 287 -5.22 11.26 11.94
N VAL A 288 -4.35 12.05 12.56
CA VAL A 288 -3.78 11.78 13.88
C VAL A 288 -4.89 12.05 14.89
N ASP A 289 -5.30 11.04 15.65
CA ASP A 289 -5.99 11.31 16.91
C ASP A 289 -4.95 11.12 18.01
N ASP A 290 -4.58 12.25 18.60
CA ASP A 290 -4.07 12.27 19.96
C ASP A 290 -5.15 11.60 20.82
N GLU A 291 -4.94 10.32 21.14
CA GLU A 291 -5.75 9.40 21.96
C GLU A 291 -6.36 8.20 21.19
N ASP A 292 -5.55 7.22 20.76
CA ASP A 292 -6.03 5.83 20.64
C ASP A 292 -4.92 4.79 20.85
N GLU A 293 -4.73 4.41 22.13
CA GLU A 293 -4.18 3.10 22.51
C GLU A 293 -4.98 1.98 21.82
N ILE A 294 -4.34 0.96 21.24
CA ILE A 294 -4.99 -0.24 20.67
C ILE A 294 -6.14 -0.74 21.56
N VAL A 295 -7.37 -0.40 21.19
CA VAL A 295 -8.56 -0.69 21.97
C VAL A 295 -9.02 -2.11 21.67
N VAL A 296 -8.70 -3.06 22.55
CA VAL A 296 -9.48 -4.32 22.64
C VAL A 296 -10.92 -3.97 22.96
N ASP A 297 -11.86 -4.38 22.10
CA ASP A 297 -13.26 -3.97 22.15
C ASP A 297 -13.94 -4.41 23.44
N ASN A 298 -13.76 -5.69 23.82
CA ASN A 298 -14.38 -6.25 25.01
C ASN A 298 -13.56 -7.41 25.59
N ILE A 299 -13.26 -7.31 26.88
CA ILE A 299 -12.73 -8.41 27.69
C ILE A 299 -13.75 -8.66 28.81
N SER A 300 -14.32 -9.86 28.86
CA SER A 300 -15.28 -10.24 29.91
C SER A 300 -14.91 -11.57 30.56
N ILE A 301 -15.09 -11.65 31.87
CA ILE A 301 -14.76 -12.83 32.67
C ILE A 301 -15.99 -13.28 33.45
N TYR A 302 -16.42 -14.52 33.25
CA TYR A 302 -17.66 -15.05 33.83
C TYR A 302 -17.63 -16.58 33.97
N PRO A 303 -18.45 -17.16 34.86
CA PRO A 303 -19.18 -16.47 35.93
C PRO A 303 -18.20 -15.90 36.98
N ASN A 304 -18.63 -14.88 37.71
CA ASN A 304 -17.91 -14.40 38.88
C ASN A 304 -18.94 -14.01 39.97
N PRO A 305 -19.02 -14.74 41.11
CA PRO A 305 -18.17 -15.86 41.52
C PRO A 305 -18.28 -17.11 40.63
N PHE A 306 -17.27 -17.99 40.65
CA PHE A 306 -17.24 -19.26 39.91
C PHE A 306 -17.03 -20.47 40.83
N VAL A 307 -17.56 -21.64 40.42
CA VAL A 307 -17.47 -22.91 41.17
C VAL A 307 -16.53 -23.90 40.52
N ASP A 308 -16.69 -24.23 39.24
CA ASP A 308 -15.84 -25.22 38.56
C ASP A 308 -14.95 -24.58 37.50
N GLU A 309 -15.55 -23.76 36.66
CA GLU A 309 -14.96 -23.21 35.45
C GLU A 309 -15.11 -21.68 35.40
N LEU A 310 -14.07 -21.03 34.88
CA LEU A 310 -14.04 -19.62 34.54
C LEU A 310 -13.87 -19.49 33.03
N SER A 311 -14.77 -18.75 32.39
CA SER A 311 -14.69 -18.37 30.99
C SER A 311 -14.17 -16.94 30.85
N LEU A 312 -13.25 -16.76 29.92
CA LEU A 312 -12.75 -15.47 29.47
C LEU A 312 -13.12 -15.30 28.00
N ASN A 313 -13.89 -14.27 27.70
CA ASN A 313 -14.18 -13.85 26.33
C ASN A 313 -13.36 -12.61 26.01
N ILE A 314 -12.60 -12.70 24.93
CA ILE A 314 -11.81 -11.59 24.38
C ILE A 314 -12.28 -11.39 22.95
N THR A 315 -12.70 -10.19 22.60
CA THR A 315 -12.98 -9.81 21.21
C THR A 315 -11.92 -8.85 20.75
N ASN A 316 -11.14 -9.28 19.76
CA ASN A 316 -10.09 -8.46 19.16
C ASN A 316 -10.47 -8.08 17.72
N PRO A 317 -10.37 -6.81 17.32
CA PRO A 317 -10.53 -6.42 15.92
C PRO A 317 -9.35 -6.90 15.05
N TYR A 318 -8.18 -7.16 15.64
CA TYR A 318 -6.95 -7.54 14.94
C TYR A 318 -6.15 -8.62 15.70
N PRO A 319 -5.18 -9.29 15.05
CA PRO A 319 -4.28 -10.17 15.77
C PRO A 319 -3.45 -9.42 16.84
N VAL A 320 -3.58 -9.80 18.11
CA VAL A 320 -2.85 -9.18 19.23
C VAL A 320 -2.29 -10.22 20.21
N PRO A 321 -1.12 -10.00 20.81
CA PRO A 321 -0.58 -10.88 21.83
C PRO A 321 -1.43 -10.81 23.09
N VAL A 322 -1.80 -11.97 23.64
CA VAL A 322 -2.62 -12.05 24.85
C VAL A 322 -1.89 -12.81 25.96
N ALA A 323 -1.87 -12.21 27.16
CA ALA A 323 -1.38 -12.83 28.38
C ALA A 323 -2.42 -12.73 29.50
N ILE A 324 -2.49 -13.77 30.33
CA ILE A 324 -3.42 -13.85 31.46
C ILE A 324 -2.63 -14.17 32.71
N GLU A 325 -2.85 -13.37 33.75
CA GLU A 325 -2.19 -13.52 35.04
C GLU A 325 -3.22 -13.49 36.17
N PHE A 326 -3.01 -14.32 37.19
CA PHE A 326 -3.77 -14.29 38.42
C PHE A 326 -2.84 -14.13 39.62
N TYR A 327 -3.32 -13.41 40.62
CA TYR A 327 -2.62 -13.07 41.85
C TYR A 327 -3.47 -13.42 43.07
N ASP A 328 -2.84 -13.89 44.14
CA ASP A 328 -3.48 -14.02 45.44
C ASP A 328 -3.64 -12.65 46.13
N ILE A 329 -4.24 -12.63 47.32
CA ILE A 329 -4.46 -11.40 48.11
C ILE A 329 -3.16 -10.76 48.64
N LEU A 330 -2.05 -11.49 48.63
CA LEU A 330 -0.73 -11.00 49.02
C LEU A 330 0.05 -10.45 47.81
N GLY A 331 -0.52 -10.54 46.61
CA GLY A 331 0.09 -10.09 45.36
C GLY A 331 1.03 -11.12 44.73
N HIS A 332 1.06 -12.36 45.22
CA HIS A 332 1.85 -13.41 44.56
C HIS A 332 1.14 -13.90 43.31
N ARG A 333 1.86 -13.99 42.19
CA ARG A 333 1.32 -14.56 40.95
C ARG A 333 1.10 -16.07 41.11
N VAL A 334 -0.15 -16.50 41.09
CA VAL A 334 -0.57 -17.90 41.23
C VAL A 334 -0.79 -18.58 39.89
N LEU A 335 -0.97 -17.80 38.81
CA LEU A 335 -1.10 -18.31 37.46
C LEU A 335 -0.57 -17.31 36.44
N TYR A 336 0.09 -17.81 35.39
CA TYR A 336 0.55 -17.07 34.23
C TYR A 336 0.33 -17.93 33.00
N GLU A 337 -0.27 -17.36 31.97
CA GLU A 337 -0.43 -18.02 30.69
C GLU A 337 -0.25 -17.01 29.55
N ASN A 338 0.67 -17.33 28.65
CA ASN A 338 0.90 -16.56 27.44
C ASN A 338 0.24 -17.31 26.27
N LEU A 339 -0.76 -16.69 25.66
CA LEU A 339 -1.50 -17.25 24.54
C LEU A 339 -0.89 -16.88 23.19
N GLY A 340 0.20 -16.12 23.19
CA GLY A 340 0.85 -15.61 21.98
C GLY A 340 -0.07 -14.68 21.20
N LEU A 341 0.24 -14.53 19.91
CA LEU A 341 -0.57 -13.76 18.98
C LEU A 341 -1.93 -14.47 18.78
N THR A 342 -3.00 -13.82 19.21
CA THR A 342 -4.37 -14.32 19.03
C THR A 342 -5.01 -13.57 17.87
N GLY A 343 -5.60 -14.29 16.91
CA GLY A 343 -6.22 -13.70 15.71
C GLY A 343 -7.41 -12.79 16.02
N ALA A 344 -7.92 -12.11 14.99
CA ALA A 344 -9.12 -11.29 15.07
C ALA A 344 -10.38 -12.15 15.35
N GLY A 345 -11.37 -11.56 16.02
CA GLY A 345 -12.65 -12.19 16.37
C GLY A 345 -12.82 -12.44 17.87
N GLU A 346 -13.94 -13.10 18.22
CA GLU A 346 -14.22 -13.51 19.59
C GLU A 346 -13.52 -14.83 19.91
N ARG A 347 -12.79 -14.86 21.03
CA ARG A 347 -12.17 -16.06 21.56
C ARG A 347 -12.64 -16.33 22.98
N LYS A 348 -13.18 -17.53 23.19
CA LYS A 348 -13.55 -18.05 24.50
C LYS A 348 -12.44 -18.96 25.03
N ILE A 349 -11.92 -18.64 26.20
CA ILE A 349 -10.93 -19.43 26.93
C ILE A 349 -11.58 -19.94 28.20
N SER A 350 -11.59 -21.25 28.40
CA SER A 350 -12.27 -21.92 29.50
C SER A 350 -11.25 -22.57 30.43
N LYS A 351 -11.34 -22.29 31.73
CA LYS A 351 -10.37 -22.72 32.73
C LYS A 351 -11.06 -23.39 33.91
N SER A 352 -10.78 -24.68 34.12
CA SER A 352 -11.36 -25.47 35.21
C SER A 352 -10.34 -25.80 36.30
N ASN A 353 -10.78 -25.77 37.57
CA ASN A 353 -10.02 -26.26 38.73
C ASN A 353 -8.59 -25.70 38.92
N MET A 354 -8.30 -24.51 38.38
CA MET A 354 -6.94 -23.96 38.39
C MET A 354 -6.54 -23.28 39.69
N LEU A 355 -7.50 -22.93 40.56
CA LEU A 355 -7.27 -22.11 41.75
C LEU A 355 -7.99 -22.72 42.97
N PRO A 356 -7.37 -22.73 44.17
CA PRO A 356 -8.05 -23.03 45.43
C PRO A 356 -9.24 -22.10 45.71
N GLN A 357 -10.08 -22.47 46.68
CA GLN A 357 -11.15 -21.58 47.16
C GLN A 357 -10.55 -20.27 47.71
N GLY A 358 -11.01 -19.12 47.23
CA GLY A 358 -10.45 -17.84 47.64
C GLY A 358 -10.81 -16.67 46.73
N ILE A 359 -10.21 -15.52 47.05
CA ILE A 359 -10.29 -14.29 46.25
C ILE A 359 -8.98 -14.15 45.48
N TYR A 360 -9.09 -13.84 44.19
CA TYR A 360 -7.95 -13.61 43.32
C TYR A 360 -8.13 -12.33 42.54
N PHE A 361 -7.01 -11.69 42.21
CA PHE A 361 -6.95 -10.59 41.26
C PHE A 361 -6.44 -11.12 39.93
N TYR A 362 -7.00 -10.65 38.84
CA TYR A 362 -6.51 -10.99 37.51
C TYR A 362 -5.97 -9.76 36.82
N ARG A 363 -5.05 -10.01 35.89
CA ARG A 363 -4.55 -9.05 34.90
C ARG A 363 -4.53 -9.76 33.55
N ILE A 364 -5.25 -9.21 32.60
CA ILE A 364 -5.31 -9.70 31.22
C ILE A 364 -4.72 -8.62 30.34
N SER A 365 -3.63 -8.93 29.67
CA SER A 365 -2.96 -8.05 28.71
C SER A 365 -3.33 -8.50 27.31
N ALA A 366 -3.78 -7.60 26.46
CA ALA A 366 -4.11 -7.88 25.06
C ALA A 366 -3.67 -6.68 24.21
N GLY A 367 -2.56 -6.83 23.48
CA GLY A 367 -1.85 -5.69 22.90
C GLY A 367 -1.40 -4.72 23.98
N VAL A 368 -1.81 -3.45 23.88
CA VAL A 368 -1.50 -2.41 24.89
C VAL A 368 -2.55 -2.32 26.00
N LYS A 369 -3.75 -2.90 25.82
CA LYS A 369 -4.78 -2.88 26.86
C LYS A 369 -4.47 -3.88 27.96
N THR A 370 -4.67 -3.42 29.19
CA THR A 370 -4.63 -4.27 30.38
C THR A 370 -5.95 -4.18 31.13
N LEU A 371 -6.73 -5.27 31.17
CA LEU A 371 -7.88 -5.38 32.06
C LEU A 371 -7.44 -6.02 33.37
N SER A 372 -7.72 -5.37 34.50
CA SER A 372 -7.54 -5.96 35.81
C SER A 372 -8.86 -6.03 36.56
N GLY A 373 -9.01 -7.01 37.43
CA GLY A 373 -10.21 -7.14 38.24
C GLY A 373 -10.10 -8.21 39.31
N LYS A 374 -11.22 -8.50 39.95
CA LYS A 374 -11.31 -9.45 41.06
C LYS A 374 -12.24 -10.59 40.70
N ILE A 375 -11.83 -11.82 40.96
CA ILE A 375 -12.66 -13.02 40.86
C ILE A 375 -12.74 -13.74 42.21
N VAL A 376 -13.83 -14.47 42.42
CA VAL A 376 -14.05 -15.27 43.64
C VAL A 376 -14.31 -16.73 43.26
N LYS A 377 -13.43 -17.64 43.72
CA LYS A 377 -13.62 -19.08 43.61
C LYS A 377 -14.39 -19.58 44.83
N LEU A 378 -15.56 -20.16 44.58
CA LEU A 378 -16.35 -20.87 45.58
C LEU A 378 -15.98 -22.36 45.61
N ARG A 379 -16.44 -23.05 46.65
CA ARG A 379 -16.15 -24.48 46.87
C ARG A 379 -16.57 -25.36 45.72
#